data_AF-A0A0E9N436-F1
#
_entry.id   AF-A0A0E9N436-F1
#
_cell.length_a   1.000
_cell.length_b   1.000
_cell.length_c   1.000
_cell.angle_alpha   90.00
_cell.angle_beta   90.00
_cell.angle_gamma   90.00
#
_symmetry.space_group_name_H-M   'P 1'
#
loop_
_entity.id
_entity.type
_entity.pdbx_description
1 polymer ?
#
loop_
_entity_poly.entity_id
_entity_poly.type
_entity_poly.pdbx_seq_one_letter_code
_entity_poly.pdbx_strand_id
1 'polypeptide(L)'
;MDEKQFWNWFIANKDSYSGLDNLIEERREELLEDLLVALHRYNDHLYFQIGSGEDMFGNELGITAEGEASQFENVARLVSAAPKIEDLRVVAFKQPMGLDFQTDVEGLSLQPAKFWFLPPENAGHPNVLGLRNNNCARNGKVIFSVFSSQPPIYPILPTGSVALSSGIA
;
A
#
# COMPACT_ATOMS: atom_id res chain seq x y z
N MET A 1 -14.92 14.24 -12.61
CA MET A 1 -14.78 13.29 -13.74
C MET A 1 -15.63 12.06 -13.42
N ASP A 2 -16.18 11.35 -14.41
CA ASP A 2 -16.87 10.06 -14.19
C ASP A 2 -15.93 8.86 -14.38
N GLU A 3 -16.39 7.65 -14.05
CA GLU A 3 -15.58 6.42 -14.11
C GLU A 3 -15.07 6.15 -15.53
N LYS A 4 -15.91 6.38 -16.55
CA LYS A 4 -15.55 6.13 -17.95
C LYS A 4 -14.51 7.12 -18.43
N GLN A 5 -14.62 8.38 -18.04
CA GLN A 5 -13.64 9.41 -18.33
C GLN A 5 -12.28 9.07 -17.68
N PHE A 6 -12.27 8.57 -16.43
CA PHE A 6 -11.06 8.05 -15.78
C PHE A 6 -10.40 6.94 -16.56
N TRP A 7 -11.13 5.88 -16.88
CA TRP A 7 -10.53 4.75 -17.58
C TRP A 7 -10.10 5.08 -19.01
N ASN A 8 -10.81 5.97 -19.71
CA ASN A 8 -10.37 6.48 -21.00
C ASN A 8 -9.05 7.26 -20.89
N TRP A 9 -8.93 8.13 -19.88
CA TRP A 9 -7.68 8.84 -19.62
C TRP A 9 -6.56 7.85 -19.27
N PHE A 10 -6.84 6.88 -18.39
CA PHE A 10 -5.86 5.88 -17.97
C PHE A 10 -5.33 5.10 -19.17
N ILE A 11 -6.22 4.58 -20.05
CA ILE A 11 -5.82 3.85 -21.26
C ILE A 11 -4.97 4.70 -22.19
N ALA A 12 -5.33 5.98 -22.39
CA ALA A 12 -4.57 6.87 -23.27
C ALA A 12 -3.15 7.16 -22.78
N ASN A 13 -2.89 6.98 -21.48
CA ASN A 13 -1.60 7.22 -20.83
C ASN A 13 -0.90 5.92 -20.40
N LYS A 14 -1.55 4.75 -20.59
CA LYS A 14 -1.16 3.48 -19.96
C LYS A 14 0.22 2.98 -20.35
N ASP A 15 0.65 3.27 -21.57
CA ASP A 15 1.91 2.77 -22.11
C ASP A 15 3.11 3.35 -21.34
N SER A 16 2.93 4.49 -20.68
CA SER A 16 3.92 5.08 -19.76
C SER A 16 4.10 4.28 -18.47
N TYR A 17 3.11 3.48 -18.05
CA TYR A 17 3.17 2.68 -16.82
C TYR A 17 3.69 1.25 -17.05
N SER A 18 3.88 0.84 -18.30
CA SER A 18 4.54 -0.42 -18.63
C SER A 18 6.04 -0.32 -18.35
N GLY A 19 6.55 -1.15 -17.43
CA GLY A 19 7.97 -1.14 -17.07
C GLY A 19 8.39 -0.02 -16.12
N LEU A 20 7.49 0.45 -15.23
CA LEU A 20 7.81 1.40 -14.15
C LEU A 20 9.07 1.02 -13.37
N ASP A 21 9.31 -0.28 -13.17
CA ASP A 21 10.48 -0.81 -12.45
C ASP A 21 11.82 -0.57 -13.18
N ASN A 22 11.78 -0.24 -14.48
CA ASN A 22 12.97 0.04 -15.31
C ASN A 22 13.21 1.53 -15.57
N LEU A 23 12.34 2.40 -15.04
CA LEU A 23 12.47 3.85 -15.19
C LEU A 23 13.44 4.42 -14.14
N ILE A 24 14.08 5.54 -14.48
CA ILE A 24 14.75 6.38 -13.48
C ILE A 24 13.72 6.94 -12.49
N GLU A 25 14.09 7.05 -11.22
CA GLU A 25 13.16 7.40 -10.13
C GLU A 25 12.40 8.71 -10.39
N GLU A 26 13.06 9.74 -10.91
CA GLU A 26 12.40 11.04 -11.18
C GLU A 26 11.27 10.90 -12.20
N ARG A 27 11.50 10.12 -13.26
CA ARG A 27 10.48 9.91 -14.31
C ARG A 27 9.34 9.04 -13.79
N ARG A 28 9.64 8.13 -12.88
CA ARG A 28 8.64 7.29 -12.21
C ARG A 28 7.74 8.15 -11.32
N GLU A 29 8.31 9.02 -10.51
CA GLU A 29 7.56 9.94 -9.64
C GLU A 29 6.60 10.85 -10.42
N GLU A 30 7.06 11.46 -11.52
CA GLU A 30 6.21 12.29 -12.39
C GLU A 30 4.96 11.53 -12.90
N LEU A 31 5.16 10.28 -13.33
CA LEU A 31 4.06 9.46 -13.84
C LEU A 31 3.06 9.07 -12.74
N LEU A 32 3.56 8.78 -11.53
CA LEU A 32 2.73 8.48 -10.38
C LEU A 32 1.93 9.71 -9.92
N GLU A 33 2.53 10.91 -9.98
CA GLU A 33 1.85 12.16 -9.70
C GLU A 33 0.74 12.45 -10.73
N ASP A 34 1.02 12.25 -12.03
CA ASP A 34 0.01 12.41 -13.08
C ASP A 34 -1.18 11.46 -12.89
N LEU A 35 -0.91 10.22 -12.48
CA LEU A 35 -1.94 9.24 -12.13
C LEU A 35 -2.76 9.69 -10.92
N LEU A 36 -2.10 10.19 -9.87
CA LEU A 36 -2.77 10.69 -8.68
C LEU A 36 -3.66 11.89 -9.01
N VAL A 37 -3.16 12.85 -9.77
CA VAL A 37 -3.90 14.03 -10.22
C VAL A 37 -5.14 13.62 -11.01
N ALA A 38 -5.01 12.66 -11.93
CA ALA A 38 -6.16 12.17 -12.69
C ALA A 38 -7.18 11.41 -11.82
N LEU A 39 -6.71 10.62 -10.86
CA LEU A 39 -7.57 9.94 -9.89
C LEU A 39 -8.32 10.96 -9.02
N HIS A 40 -7.65 12.00 -8.54
CA HIS A 40 -8.26 13.07 -7.75
C HIS A 40 -9.27 13.93 -8.53
N ARG A 41 -9.16 14.01 -9.87
CA ARG A 41 -10.23 14.60 -10.71
C ARG A 41 -11.52 13.77 -10.72
N TYR A 42 -11.41 12.47 -10.46
CA TYR A 42 -12.57 11.60 -10.20
C TYR A 42 -13.03 11.75 -8.75
N ASN A 43 -12.13 11.54 -7.79
CA ASN A 43 -12.39 11.69 -6.36
C ASN A 43 -11.06 11.90 -5.61
N ASP A 44 -10.95 13.03 -4.90
CA ASP A 44 -9.75 13.49 -4.19
C ASP A 44 -9.48 12.77 -2.85
N HIS A 45 -10.34 11.82 -2.50
CA HIS A 45 -10.16 10.93 -1.35
C HIS A 45 -9.70 9.52 -1.75
N LEU A 46 -9.41 9.30 -3.04
CA LEU A 46 -8.95 8.01 -3.55
C LEU A 46 -7.47 8.04 -3.90
N TYR A 47 -6.79 6.97 -3.51
CA TYR A 47 -5.37 6.76 -3.73
C TYR A 47 -5.15 5.44 -4.46
N PHE A 48 -3.91 5.15 -4.85
CA PHE A 48 -3.57 3.93 -5.54
C PHE A 48 -2.28 3.29 -5.04
N GLN A 49 -2.15 2.00 -5.28
CA GLN A 49 -0.92 1.25 -5.21
C GLN A 49 -0.68 0.64 -6.59
N ILE A 50 0.53 0.81 -7.14
CA ILE A 50 0.93 0.16 -8.37
C ILE A 50 2.23 -0.61 -8.14
N GLY A 51 2.34 -1.79 -8.73
CA GLY A 51 3.56 -2.58 -8.67
C GLY A 51 3.44 -3.88 -9.44
N SER A 52 4.57 -4.57 -9.55
CA SER A 52 4.63 -5.92 -10.10
C SER A 52 3.88 -6.87 -9.15
N GLY A 53 2.81 -7.50 -9.63
CA GLY A 53 2.07 -8.48 -8.83
C GLY A 53 2.89 -9.76 -8.65
N GLU A 54 2.65 -10.52 -7.59
CA GLU A 54 3.23 -11.87 -7.42
C GLU A 54 2.69 -12.89 -8.44
N ASP A 55 1.61 -12.52 -9.15
CA ASP A 55 0.83 -13.38 -10.05
C ASP A 55 1.16 -13.15 -11.54
N MET A 56 0.68 -14.06 -12.39
CA MET A 56 0.90 -14.20 -13.84
C MET A 56 0.52 -12.98 -14.73
N PHE A 57 0.08 -11.85 -14.16
CA PHE A 57 -0.49 -10.70 -14.87
C PHE A 57 0.44 -9.49 -15.02
N GLY A 58 1.73 -9.62 -14.66
CA GLY A 58 2.72 -8.55 -14.82
C GLY A 58 2.56 -7.45 -13.77
N ASN A 59 1.53 -6.59 -13.90
CA ASN A 59 1.31 -5.43 -13.02
C ASN A 59 -0.07 -5.46 -12.33
N GLU A 60 -0.13 -4.97 -11.09
CA GLU A 60 -1.36 -4.73 -10.34
C GLU A 60 -1.54 -3.24 -10.02
N LEU A 61 -2.75 -2.72 -10.24
CA LEU A 61 -3.22 -1.40 -9.81
C LEU A 61 -4.32 -1.57 -8.76
N GLY A 62 -3.99 -1.34 -7.50
CA GLY A 62 -4.94 -1.27 -6.40
C GLY A 62 -5.47 0.14 -6.21
N ILE A 63 -6.79 0.32 -6.11
CA ILE A 63 -7.42 1.60 -5.72
C ILE A 63 -7.87 1.51 -4.28
N THR A 64 -7.61 2.54 -3.47
CA THR A 64 -7.92 2.55 -2.04
C THR A 64 -8.47 3.89 -1.57
N ALA A 65 -9.19 3.88 -0.45
CA ALA A 65 -9.68 5.06 0.26
C ALA A 65 -8.89 5.34 1.56
N GLU A 66 -7.75 4.68 1.76
CA GLU A 66 -6.89 4.80 2.96
C GLU A 66 -7.62 4.69 4.32
N GLY A 67 -8.71 3.92 4.35
CA GLY A 67 -9.52 3.71 5.56
C GLY A 67 -10.69 4.68 5.73
N GLU A 68 -10.92 5.61 4.79
CA GLU A 68 -12.12 6.44 4.77
C GLU A 68 -13.35 5.64 4.30
N ALA A 69 -14.09 5.09 5.25
CA ALA A 69 -15.23 4.19 4.99
C ALA A 69 -16.32 4.82 4.10
N SER A 70 -16.54 6.13 4.16
CA SER A 70 -17.48 6.86 3.30
C SER A 70 -17.16 6.75 1.81
N GLN A 71 -15.92 6.42 1.45
CA GLN A 71 -15.45 6.36 0.06
C GLN A 71 -15.37 4.93 -0.50
N PHE A 72 -15.68 3.91 0.30
CA PHE A 72 -15.56 2.51 -0.13
C PHE A 72 -16.43 2.19 -1.34
N GLU A 73 -17.62 2.78 -1.41
CA GLU A 73 -18.52 2.65 -2.57
C GLU A 73 -17.89 3.27 -3.83
N ASN A 74 -17.18 4.40 -3.69
CA ASN A 74 -16.52 5.06 -4.82
C ASN A 74 -15.33 4.23 -5.35
N VAL A 75 -14.57 3.57 -4.45
CA VAL A 75 -13.54 2.59 -4.84
C VAL A 75 -14.18 1.44 -5.62
N ALA A 76 -15.23 0.83 -5.07
CA ALA A 76 -15.91 -0.30 -5.70
C ALA A 76 -16.48 0.06 -7.08
N ARG A 77 -17.13 1.24 -7.19
CA ARG A 77 -17.65 1.76 -8.46
C ARG A 77 -16.56 1.94 -9.50
N LEU A 78 -15.46 2.62 -9.14
CA LEU A 78 -14.37 2.87 -10.08
C LEU A 78 -13.74 1.58 -10.58
N VAL A 79 -13.43 0.64 -9.68
CA VAL A 79 -12.83 -0.66 -10.02
C VAL A 79 -13.79 -1.52 -10.84
N SER A 80 -15.09 -1.52 -10.53
CA SER A 80 -16.09 -2.29 -11.30
C SER A 80 -16.27 -1.78 -12.73
N ALA A 81 -16.00 -0.49 -12.97
CA ALA A 81 -16.04 0.13 -14.27
C ALA A 81 -14.73 -0.05 -15.08
N ALA A 82 -13.72 -0.71 -14.51
CA ALA A 82 -12.43 -0.89 -15.16
C ALA A 82 -12.58 -1.72 -16.45
N PRO A 83 -12.11 -1.22 -17.60
CA PRO A 83 -12.06 -2.01 -18.82
C PRO A 83 -11.02 -3.13 -18.67
N LYS A 84 -11.13 -4.15 -19.51
CA LYS A 84 -10.10 -5.19 -19.61
C LYS A 84 -8.85 -4.58 -20.23
N ILE A 85 -7.76 -4.52 -19.46
CA ILE A 85 -6.45 -4.05 -19.89
C ILE A 85 -5.50 -5.25 -19.89
N GLU A 86 -4.76 -5.45 -20.98
CA GLU A 86 -3.76 -6.51 -21.08
C GLU A 86 -2.60 -6.23 -20.11
N ASP A 87 -2.09 -7.27 -19.45
CA ASP A 87 -0.98 -7.21 -18.49
C ASP A 87 -1.16 -6.22 -17.32
N LEU A 88 -2.42 -5.93 -16.97
CA LEU A 88 -2.76 -5.12 -15.80
C LEU A 88 -3.99 -5.67 -15.08
N ARG A 89 -3.81 -6.03 -13.81
CA ARG A 89 -4.89 -6.39 -12.90
C ARG A 89 -5.32 -5.16 -12.10
N VAL A 90 -6.59 -4.78 -12.18
CA VAL A 90 -7.16 -3.71 -11.34
C VAL A 90 -7.89 -4.33 -10.16
N VAL A 91 -7.58 -3.90 -8.93
CA VAL A 91 -8.20 -4.42 -7.70
C VAL A 91 -8.68 -3.30 -6.78
N ALA A 92 -9.71 -3.61 -5.99
CA ALA A 92 -10.20 -2.73 -4.95
C ALA A 92 -9.51 -3.06 -3.63
N PHE A 93 -9.01 -2.02 -2.96
CA PHE A 93 -8.29 -2.06 -1.70
C PHE A 93 -6.98 -2.85 -1.73
N LYS A 94 -6.22 -2.71 -0.65
CA LYS A 94 -5.00 -3.48 -0.45
C LYS A 94 -5.36 -4.95 -0.22
N GLN A 95 -4.85 -5.83 -1.08
CA GLN A 95 -5.09 -7.26 -0.98
C GLN A 95 -4.36 -7.86 0.24
N PRO A 96 -4.91 -8.91 0.87
CA PRO A 96 -4.23 -9.60 1.96
C PRO A 96 -2.99 -10.33 1.42
N MET A 97 -1.83 -10.08 2.03
CA MET A 97 -0.54 -10.67 1.62
C MET A 97 -0.18 -11.95 2.39
N GLY A 98 -1.11 -12.52 3.16
CA GLY A 98 -0.83 -13.62 4.09
C GLY A 98 0.03 -13.17 5.28
N LEU A 99 0.68 -14.12 5.95
CA LEU A 99 1.56 -13.87 7.11
C LEU A 99 3.03 -14.22 6.84
N ASP A 100 3.30 -14.81 5.67
CA ASP A 100 4.59 -15.37 5.29
C ASP A 100 5.47 -14.32 4.60
N PHE A 101 5.65 -13.19 5.27
CA PHE A 101 6.55 -12.13 4.82
C PHE A 101 7.40 -11.60 5.97
N GLN A 102 8.46 -10.88 5.62
CA GLN A 102 9.31 -10.17 6.56
C GLN A 102 9.45 -8.72 6.13
N THR A 103 9.39 -7.80 7.10
CA THR A 103 9.65 -6.38 6.86
C THR A 103 10.76 -5.93 7.79
N ASP A 104 11.79 -5.31 7.24
CA ASP A 104 12.88 -4.72 8.01
C ASP A 104 12.62 -3.22 8.17
N VAL A 105 12.36 -2.78 9.40
CA VAL A 105 12.07 -1.38 9.74
C VAL A 105 13.05 -0.92 10.80
N GLU A 106 13.88 0.09 10.50
CA GLU A 106 14.87 0.64 11.44
C GLU A 106 15.79 -0.44 12.08
N GLY A 107 16.14 -1.47 11.31
CA GLY A 107 16.96 -2.60 11.78
C GLY A 107 16.20 -3.66 12.58
N LEU A 108 14.88 -3.53 12.71
CA LEU A 108 13.99 -4.54 13.28
C LEU A 108 13.43 -5.43 12.18
N SER A 109 13.68 -6.74 12.29
CA SER A 109 13.07 -7.76 11.44
C SER A 109 11.70 -8.15 12.00
N LEU A 110 10.65 -7.79 11.28
CA LEU A 110 9.26 -8.03 11.65
C LEU A 110 8.68 -9.17 10.82
N GLN A 111 8.26 -10.25 11.49
CA GLN A 111 7.61 -11.42 10.85
C GLN A 111 6.20 -11.60 11.43
N PRO A 112 5.14 -11.28 10.67
CA PRO A 112 3.76 -11.36 11.15
C PRO A 112 3.37 -12.74 11.68
N ALA A 113 3.86 -13.82 11.09
CA ALA A 113 3.63 -15.19 11.56
C ALA A 113 4.07 -15.45 13.01
N LYS A 114 4.96 -14.61 13.56
CA LYS A 114 5.44 -14.69 14.95
C LYS A 114 4.74 -13.70 15.88
N PHE A 115 3.91 -12.81 15.34
CA PHE A 115 3.20 -11.83 16.15
C PHE A 115 2.11 -12.50 16.96
N TRP A 116 1.98 -12.04 18.21
CA TRP A 116 0.83 -12.34 19.06
C TRP A 116 0.46 -11.09 19.82
N PHE A 117 -0.84 -10.92 20.04
CA PHE A 117 -1.39 -9.72 20.66
C PHE A 117 -1.95 -10.07 22.02
N LEU A 118 -1.57 -9.29 23.03
CA LEU A 118 -2.25 -9.29 24.32
C LEU A 118 -3.23 -8.11 24.34
N PRO A 119 -4.55 -8.34 24.50
CA PRO A 119 -5.50 -7.26 24.71
C PRO A 119 -5.34 -6.74 26.15
N PRO A 120 -4.83 -5.51 26.35
CA PRO A 120 -4.78 -4.93 27.68
C PRO A 120 -6.16 -4.37 28.04
N GLU A 121 -6.61 -4.64 29.26
CA GLU A 121 -7.81 -4.02 29.80
C GLU A 121 -7.50 -2.59 30.27
N ASN A 122 -8.38 -1.64 29.94
CA ASN A 122 -8.32 -0.28 30.45
C ASN A 122 -9.66 0.10 31.08
N ALA A 123 -9.73 0.01 32.41
CA ALA A 123 -10.94 0.34 33.17
C ALA A 123 -11.41 1.80 32.98
N GLY A 124 -10.50 2.73 32.66
CA GLY A 124 -10.85 4.13 32.35
C GLY A 124 -11.44 4.32 30.97
N HIS A 125 -11.23 3.38 30.05
CA HIS A 125 -11.67 3.44 28.66
C HIS A 125 -12.17 2.07 28.17
N PRO A 126 -13.30 1.57 28.68
CA PRO A 126 -13.78 0.21 28.42
C PRO A 126 -14.19 -0.04 26.95
N ASN A 127 -14.42 1.02 26.17
CA ASN A 127 -14.79 0.94 24.76
C ASN A 127 -13.58 1.07 23.81
N VAL A 128 -12.35 1.08 24.34
CA VAL A 128 -11.12 1.20 23.55
C VAL A 128 -10.42 -0.16 23.52
N LEU A 129 -10.20 -0.68 22.32
CA LEU A 129 -9.38 -1.86 22.11
C LEU A 129 -7.91 -1.47 22.12
N GLY A 130 -7.16 -1.95 23.12
CA GLY A 130 -5.70 -1.93 23.08
C GLY A 130 -5.16 -3.16 22.36
N LEU A 131 -4.10 -2.98 21.57
CA LEU A 131 -3.33 -4.09 20.99
C LEU A 131 -1.88 -3.94 21.41
N ARG A 132 -1.33 -4.96 22.08
CA ARG A 132 0.08 -5.01 22.45
C ARG A 132 0.76 -6.19 21.76
N ASN A 133 1.69 -5.91 20.86
CA ASN A 133 2.59 -6.91 20.28
C ASN A 133 3.77 -7.16 21.22
N ASN A 134 4.08 -8.42 21.51
CA ASN A 134 5.13 -8.81 22.48
C ASN A 134 6.36 -9.48 21.84
N ASN A 135 6.59 -9.30 20.55
CA ASN A 135 7.56 -10.11 19.81
C ASN A 135 8.98 -9.51 19.63
N CYS A 136 9.47 -8.66 20.53
CA CYS A 136 10.84 -8.13 20.43
C CYS A 136 11.78 -8.73 21.48
N ALA A 137 12.48 -9.80 21.10
CA ALA A 137 13.56 -10.41 21.88
C ALA A 137 14.92 -9.80 21.51
N ARG A 138 15.17 -8.55 21.89
CA ARG A 138 16.51 -7.97 22.13
C ARG A 138 16.35 -6.59 22.75
N ASN A 139 16.58 -6.49 24.07
CA ASN A 139 16.91 -5.28 24.85
C ASN A 139 16.26 -3.94 24.45
N GLY A 140 15.01 -3.94 24.01
CA GLY A 140 14.30 -2.73 23.63
C GLY A 140 12.82 -3.02 23.59
N LYS A 141 12.07 -2.41 24.50
CA LYS A 141 10.61 -2.50 24.58
C LYS A 141 10.04 -1.70 23.40
N VAL A 142 9.77 -2.34 22.28
CA VAL A 142 9.09 -1.67 21.16
C VAL A 142 7.59 -1.70 21.43
N ILE A 143 7.04 -0.55 21.83
CA ILE A 143 5.59 -0.35 21.96
C ILE A 143 5.11 0.27 20.66
N PHE A 144 4.47 -0.52 19.80
CA PHE A 144 3.64 0.04 18.74
C PHE A 144 2.26 0.33 19.33
N SER A 145 1.97 1.61 19.56
CA SER A 145 0.61 2.06 19.84
C SER A 145 -0.01 2.46 18.51
N VAL A 146 -0.91 1.63 17.97
CA VAL A 146 -1.76 2.04 16.86
C VAL A 146 -2.88 2.90 17.45
N PHE A 147 -2.66 4.21 17.53
CA PHE A 147 -3.76 5.15 17.71
C PHE A 147 -4.38 5.36 16.33
N SER A 148 -5.53 4.73 16.10
CA SER A 148 -6.34 5.06 14.93
C SER A 148 -6.94 6.45 15.17
N SER A 149 -6.27 7.47 14.64
CA SER A 149 -6.87 8.79 14.44
C SER A 149 -6.17 9.55 13.31
N GLN A 150 -5.91 8.89 12.17
CA GLN A 150 -5.51 9.39 10.82
C GLN A 150 -4.27 8.63 10.28
N PRO A 151 -4.26 8.17 9.01
CA PRO A 151 -3.13 7.45 8.42
C PRO A 151 -1.94 8.38 8.10
N PRO A 152 -0.69 7.89 8.18
CA PRO A 152 0.47 8.64 7.73
C PRO A 152 0.46 8.75 6.19
N ILE A 153 0.62 9.98 5.72
CA ILE A 153 0.85 10.34 4.31
C ILE A 153 2.23 9.79 3.94
N TYR A 154 2.36 8.54 3.46
CA TYR A 154 3.41 8.06 2.52
C TYR A 154 3.20 6.54 2.26
N PRO A 155 3.33 6.08 1.00
CA PRO A 155 3.33 4.65 0.71
C PRO A 155 4.59 4.01 1.30
N ILE A 156 4.41 2.97 2.12
CA ILE A 156 5.50 2.12 2.59
C ILE A 156 5.95 1.29 1.37
N LEU A 157 6.96 1.77 0.66
CA LEU A 157 7.66 0.97 -0.36
C LEU A 157 8.43 -0.17 0.35
N PRO A 158 8.41 -1.41 -0.17
CA PRO A 158 9.33 -2.44 0.29
C PRO A 158 10.74 -2.02 -0.11
N THR A 159 11.58 -1.66 0.87
CA THR A 159 12.99 -1.40 0.65
C THR A 159 13.68 -2.69 0.21
N GLY A 160 14.17 -2.71 -1.03
CA GLY A 160 15.01 -3.79 -1.53
C GLY A 160 16.26 -3.97 -0.68
N SER A 161 16.68 -5.21 -0.48
CA SER A 161 17.95 -5.55 0.16
C SER A 161 19.13 -4.90 -0.57
N VAL A 162 19.75 -3.90 0.05
CA VAL A 162 21.11 -3.48 -0.31
C VAL A 162 22.08 -4.46 0.35
N ALA A 163 22.70 -5.31 -0.46
CA ALA A 163 23.86 -6.09 -0.04
C ALA A 163 25.05 -5.15 0.15
N LEU A 164 25.46 -4.92 1.41
CA LEU A 164 26.75 -4.32 1.69
C LEU A 164 27.85 -5.38 1.53
N SER A 165 28.65 -5.27 0.47
CA SER A 165 29.88 -6.04 0.35
C SER A 165 30.87 -5.58 1.41
N SER A 166 31.34 -6.52 2.22
CA SER A 166 32.47 -6.32 3.13
C SER A 166 33.76 -6.30 2.32
N GLY A 167 34.45 -5.17 2.30
CA GLY A 167 35.80 -5.05 1.75
C GLY A 167 36.66 -4.20 2.68
N ILE A 168 37.23 -4.83 3.71
CA ILE A 168 38.37 -4.31 4.46
C ILE A 168 39.59 -5.08 3.96
N ALA A 169 40.59 -4.35 3.45
CA ALA A 169 41.99 -4.72 3.50
C ALA A 169 42.80 -3.44 3.76
#